data_AF-A0A7X7INZ1-F1
#
_entry.id   AF-A0A7X7INZ1-F1
#
_cell.length_a   1.000
_cell.length_b   1.000
_cell.length_c   1.000
_cell.angle_alpha   90.00
_cell.angle_beta   90.00
_cell.angle_gamma   90.00
#
_symmetry.space_group_name_H-M   'P 1'
#
loop_
_entity.id
_entity.type
_entity.pdbx_description
1 polymer ?
#
loop_
_entity_poly.entity_id
_entity_poly.type
_entity_poly.pdbx_seq_one_letter_code
_entity_poly.pdbx_strand_id
1 'polypeptide(L)' 'MIQRGCFGSAHPGGVNMVFCDGKVTSISYDIDLTIHERLSNQRDGLPVDVTSY' A
#
# COMPACT_ATOMS: atom_id res chain seq x y z
N MET A 1 17.70 8.68 -2.88
CA MET A 1 16.54 7.75 -2.92
C MET A 1 16.30 7.33 -1.49
N ILE A 2 15.41 8.01 -0.77
CA ILE A 2 15.19 7.83 0.67
C ILE A 2 13.89 7.02 0.83
N GLN A 3 14.02 5.74 1.17
CA GLN A 3 12.91 4.83 1.41
C GLN A 3 12.23 5.23 2.74
N ARG A 4 11.17 6.04 2.67
CA ARG A 4 10.35 6.42 3.84
C ARG A 4 9.25 5.38 4.06
N GLY A 5 9.63 4.19 4.51
CA GLY A 5 8.68 3.13 4.86
C GLY A 5 9.41 1.88 5.32
N CYS A 6 9.00 1.33 6.45
CA CYS A 6 9.61 0.14 7.07
C CYS A 6 9.39 -1.15 6.26
N PHE A 7 8.66 -1.05 5.15
CA PHE A 7 8.46 -2.12 4.19
C PHE A 7 9.67 -2.10 3.25
N GLY A 8 10.59 -3.05 3.43
CA GLY A 8 11.77 -3.21 2.59
C GLY A 8 12.31 -4.63 2.69
N SER A 9 12.66 -5.22 1.55
CA SER A 9 13.31 -6.53 1.45
C SER A 9 14.54 -6.40 0.56
N ALA A 10 15.45 -7.38 0.63
CA ALA A 10 16.58 -7.49 -0.30
C ALA A 10 16.12 -7.60 -1.77
N HIS A 11 14.87 -8.03 -2.01
CA HIS A 11 14.30 -8.10 -3.35
C HIS A 11 13.53 -6.82 -3.71
N PRO A 12 13.88 -6.14 -4.83
CA PRO A 12 13.12 -5.00 -5.32
C PRO A 12 11.75 -5.47 -5.86
N GLY A 13 10.66 -4.83 -5.43
CA GLY A 13 9.35 -5.11 -6.01
C GLY A 13 8.16 -4.68 -5.17
N GLY A 14 8.16 -4.98 -3.87
CA GLY A 14 7.05 -4.65 -2.98
C GLY A 14 6.75 -5.74 -1.94
N VAL A 15 5.60 -5.61 -1.28
CA VAL A 15 5.05 -6.57 -0.30
C VAL A 15 3.65 -7.00 -0.69
N ASN A 16 3.26 -8.22 -0.32
CA ASN A 16 1.87 -8.65 -0.45
C ASN A 16 1.09 -8.24 0.81
N MET A 17 -0.04 -7.55 0.64
CA MET A 17 -0.96 -7.19 1.72
C MET A 17 -2.33 -7.83 1.49
N VAL A 18 -2.98 -8.24 2.58
CA VAL A 18 -4.35 -8.77 2.58
C VAL A 18 -5.32 -7.68 3.03
N PHE A 19 -6.42 -7.52 2.30
CA PHE A 19 -7.48 -6.57 2.59
C PHE A 19 -8.62 -7.22 3.38
N CYS A 20 -9.54 -6.42 3.93
CA CYS A 20 -10.65 -6.90 4.75
C CYS A 20 -11.63 -7.83 4.01
N ASP A 21 -11.64 -7.82 2.67
CA ASP A 21 -12.40 -8.71 1.80
C ASP A 21 -11.66 -10.03 1.48
N GLY A 22 -10.47 -10.24 2.05
CA GLY A 22 -9.63 -11.41 1.79
C GLY A 22 -8.82 -11.32 0.49
N LYS A 23 -8.93 -10.23 -0.27
CA LYS A 23 -8.12 -10.01 -1.47
C LYS A 23 -6.67 -9.78 -1.07
N VAL A 24 -5.75 -10.43 -1.78
CA VAL A 24 -4.31 -10.18 -1.65
C VAL A 24 -3.84 -9.35 -2.83
N THR A 25 -3.13 -8.25 -2.56
CA THR A 25 -2.54 -7.40 -3.60
C THR A 25 -1.08 -7.13 -3.29
N SER A 26 -0.24 -7.11 -4.32
CA SER A 26 1.17 -6.71 -4.21
C SER A 26 1.28 -5.19 -4.27
N ILE A 27 1.95 -4.59 -3.30
CA ILE A 27 2.10 -3.13 -3.14
C ILE A 27 3.58 -2.78 -3.20
N SER A 28 3.95 -1.84 -4.07
CA SER A 28 5.33 -1.35 -4.22
C SER A 28 5.84 -0.70 -2.93
N TYR A 29 7.14 -0.83 -2.68
CA TYR A 29 7.78 -0.11 -1.57
C TYR A 29 7.86 1.41 -1.77
N ASP A 30 7.55 1.88 -2.98
CA ASP A 30 7.48 3.31 -3.33
C ASP A 30 6.05 3.87 -3.21
N ILE A 31 5.12 3.11 -2.61
CA ILE A 31 3.75 3.57 -2.39
C ILE A 31 3.72 4.88 -1.57
N ASP A 32 2.87 5.82 -1.99
CA ASP A 32 2.60 7.03 -1.21
C ASP A 32 1.97 6.68 0.15
N LEU A 33 2.50 7.27 1.22
CA LEU A 33 2.08 6.95 2.58
C LEU A 33 0.62 7.30 2.85
N THR A 34 0.11 8.38 2.23
CA THR A 34 -1.30 8.79 2.33
C THR A 34 -2.20 7.76 1.66
N ILE A 35 -1.78 7.21 0.52
CA ILE A 35 -2.50 6.12 -0.14
C ILE A 35 -2.50 4.88 0.75
N HIS A 36 -1.35 4.50 1.31
CA HIS A 36 -1.26 3.34 2.21
C HIS A 36 -2.17 3.51 3.44
N GLU A 37 -2.22 4.69 4.06
CA GLU A 37 -3.09 5.00 5.19
C GLU A 37 -4.58 4.88 4.83
N ARG A 38 -4.99 5.46 3.70
CA ARG A 38 -6.39 5.37 3.22
C ARG A 38 -6.80 3.95 2.88
N LEU A 39 -5.89 3.16 2.30
CA LEU A 39 -6.11 1.74 2.03
C LEU A 39 -6.30 0.93 3.33
N SER A 40 -5.69 1.35 4.44
CA SER A 40 -5.83 0.69 5.75
C SER A 40 -7.04 1.17 6.55
N ASN A 41 -7.52 2.40 6.36
CA ASN A 41 -8.55 2.99 7.20
C ASN A 41 -9.85 3.28 6.43
N GLN A 42 -10.68 2.25 6.25
CA GLN A 42 -11.97 2.41 5.56
C GLN A 42 -12.97 3.37 6.27
N ARG A 43 -12.72 3.73 7.53
CA ARG A 43 -13.60 4.63 8.31
C ARG A 43 -13.41 6.11 7.97
N ASP A 44 -12.35 6.48 7.25
CA ASP A 44 -12.11 7.86 6.85
C ASP A 44 -13.05 8.35 5.73
N GLY A 45 -13.72 7.42 5.03
CA GLY A 45 -14.63 7.72 3.94
C GLY A 45 -13.93 8.28 2.68
N LEU A 46 -12.61 8.15 2.58
CA LEU A 46 -11.81 8.67 1.46
C LEU A 46 -11.42 7.53 0.51
N PRO A 47 -12.21 7.27 -0.54
CA PRO A 47 -11.90 6.22 -1.50
C PRO A 47 -10.58 6.52 -2.22
N VAL A 48 -9.79 5.48 -2.41
CA VAL A 48 -8.57 5.49 -3.24
C VAL A 48 -8.92 4.90 -4.60
N ASP A 49 -8.56 5.59 -5.68
CA ASP A 49 -8.57 4.98 -7.02
C ASP A 49 -7.37 4.04 -7.16
N VAL A 50 -7.65 2.74 -7.07
CA VAL A 50 -6.65 1.67 -7.11
C VAL A 50 -6.07 1.49 -8.52
N THR A 51 -6.66 2.10 -9.54
CA THR A 51 -6.20 2.05 -10.93
C THR A 51 -5.13 3.10 -11.26
N SER A 52 -4.90 4.05 -10.35
CA SER A 52 -4.13 5.27 -10.58
C SER A 52 -2.66 5.20 -10.11
N TYR A 53 -2.20 4.07 -9.55
CA TYR A 53 -0.82 3.95 -9.03
C TYR A 53 -0.12 2.68 -9.50
#